data_AF-A0A6I9Y3Q3-F1
#
_entry.id   AF-A0A6I9Y3Q3-F1
#
_cell.length_a   1.000
_cell.length_b   1.000
_cell.length_c   1.000
_cell.angle_alpha   90.00
_cell.angle_beta   90.00
_cell.angle_gamma   90.00
#
_symmetry.space_group_name_H-M   'P 1'
#
loop_
_entity.id
_entity.type
_entity.pdbx_description
1 polymer ?
#
loop_
_entity_poly.entity_id
_entity_poly.type
_entity_poly.pdbx_seq_one_letter_code
_entity_poly.pdbx_strand_id
1 'polypeptide(L)'
;MDNPVAPSEGDEQFKNGKYKSSYLFWQIMFPYISILGDEVSIYYDPMIAKLVVWAEDRPAALRKLRYCLQQYNIVGLSTNVDFLLNLSAHPEFEAGNVHTNFIPQHHSELFPPKPSISKVTLCQAALGLILKEKLVTDTFRLQTEDKFSPFASSSGRRINIPYVRNMILLDNEKSK
;
A
#
# COMPACT_ATOMS: atom_id res chain seq x y z
N MET A 1 -34.73 -31.90 12.70
CA MET A 1 -33.73 -31.53 13.72
C MET A 1 -33.21 -30.17 13.30
N ASP A 2 -33.99 -29.15 13.64
CA ASP A 2 -33.73 -27.75 13.33
C ASP A 2 -32.83 -27.20 14.41
N ASN A 3 -31.67 -26.66 14.01
CA ASN A 3 -30.77 -25.98 14.91
C ASN A 3 -31.14 -24.49 14.90
N PRO A 4 -31.49 -23.85 16.04
CA PRO A 4 -31.93 -22.47 16.05
C PRO A 4 -30.76 -21.51 15.81
N VAL A 5 -30.89 -20.66 14.79
CA VAL A 5 -29.98 -19.54 14.53
C VAL A 5 -30.24 -18.46 15.59
N ALA A 6 -29.20 -18.09 16.33
CA ALA A 6 -29.24 -17.00 17.30
C ALA A 6 -29.40 -15.63 16.59
N PRO A 7 -30.08 -14.63 17.17
CA PRO A 7 -30.31 -13.35 16.52
C PRO A 7 -29.03 -12.51 16.49
N SER A 8 -28.75 -11.87 15.35
CA SER A 8 -27.68 -10.88 15.20
C SER A 8 -28.04 -9.57 15.92
N GLU A 9 -27.49 -9.36 17.11
CA GLU A 9 -27.61 -8.13 17.93
C GLU A 9 -27.07 -6.83 17.26
N GLY A 10 -26.71 -6.86 15.97
CA GLY A 10 -26.14 -5.71 15.26
C GLY A 10 -27.15 -4.77 14.59
N ASP A 11 -28.39 -5.22 14.35
CA ASP A 11 -29.28 -4.55 13.40
C ASP A 11 -30.24 -3.51 14.03
N GLU A 12 -30.49 -3.58 15.34
CA GLU A 12 -31.44 -2.67 16.02
C GLU A 12 -30.84 -1.30 16.41
N GLN A 13 -29.51 -1.17 16.44
CA GLN A 13 -28.84 0.06 16.89
C GLN A 13 -28.78 1.15 15.81
N PHE A 14 -29.08 0.83 14.54
CA PHE A 14 -29.02 1.79 13.43
C PHE A 14 -30.17 2.83 13.39
N LYS A 15 -31.26 2.63 14.14
CA LYS A 15 -32.46 3.49 14.06
C LYS A 15 -32.51 4.66 15.04
N ASN A 16 -31.68 4.67 16.09
CA ASN A 16 -31.83 5.65 17.18
C ASN A 16 -30.66 6.63 17.22
N GLY A 17 -30.80 7.73 16.46
CA GLY A 17 -29.83 8.81 16.32
C GLY A 17 -29.36 9.46 17.62
N LYS A 18 -28.36 8.86 18.27
CA LYS A 18 -27.62 9.44 19.39
C LYS A 18 -26.11 9.32 19.13
N TYR A 19 -25.55 10.29 18.40
CA TYR A 19 -24.10 10.42 18.27
C TYR A 19 -23.57 11.17 19.49
N LYS A 20 -23.07 10.43 20.48
CA LYS A 20 -22.12 10.98 21.46
C LYS A 20 -20.72 10.83 20.90
N SER A 21 -20.07 11.98 20.71
CA SER A 21 -18.64 12.15 20.50
C SER A 21 -17.83 11.23 21.41
N SER A 22 -17.30 10.14 20.85
CA SER A 22 -16.16 9.34 21.31
C SER A 22 -16.12 8.05 20.48
N TYR A 23 -14.92 7.56 20.19
CA TYR A 23 -14.62 6.33 19.44
C TYR A 23 -14.50 6.47 17.92
N LEU A 24 -13.33 6.96 17.56
CA LEU A 24 -12.50 6.57 16.41
C LEU A 24 -12.52 5.04 16.21
N PHE A 25 -13.61 4.48 15.67
CA PHE A 25 -13.78 3.02 15.64
C PHE A 25 -14.51 2.53 14.40
N TRP A 26 -13.97 2.86 13.22
CA TRP A 26 -13.94 1.98 12.04
C TRP A 26 -12.70 2.39 11.23
N GLN A 27 -11.55 2.00 11.78
CA GLN A 27 -10.27 2.04 11.10
C GLN A 27 -10.26 0.88 10.10
N ILE A 28 -10.45 1.19 8.82
CA ILE A 28 -10.06 0.34 7.67
C ILE A 28 -10.48 -1.13 7.83
N MET A 29 -11.68 -1.47 7.36
CA MET A 29 -12.08 -2.88 7.26
C MET A 29 -11.20 -3.55 6.20
N PHE A 30 -10.17 -4.28 6.63
CA PHE A 30 -9.43 -5.22 5.79
C PHE A 30 -10.11 -6.59 5.93
N PRO A 31 -10.95 -7.05 4.98
CA PRO A 31 -11.14 -8.48 4.83
C PRO A 31 -9.83 -9.02 4.25
N TYR A 32 -8.88 -9.40 5.11
CA TYR A 32 -7.69 -10.12 4.68
C TYR A 32 -8.14 -11.48 4.15
N ILE A 33 -8.14 -11.66 2.82
CA ILE A 33 -8.26 -12.99 2.19
C ILE A 33 -6.87 -13.60 1.95
N SER A 34 -5.82 -12.78 1.83
CA SER A 34 -4.46 -13.27 1.57
C SER A 34 -3.46 -12.60 2.51
N ILE A 35 -2.67 -13.43 3.18
CA ILE A 35 -1.55 -13.01 4.04
C ILE A 35 -0.30 -12.84 3.15
N LEU A 36 0.68 -12.03 3.58
CA LEU A 36 1.96 -11.91 2.89
C LEU A 36 2.59 -13.30 2.66
N GLY A 37 2.71 -13.70 1.40
CA GLY A 37 3.28 -15.01 1.00
C GLY A 37 2.26 -16.03 0.49
N ASP A 38 0.97 -15.68 0.45
CA ASP A 38 -0.06 -16.56 -0.11
C ASP A 38 -0.11 -16.46 -1.65
N GLU A 39 -0.16 -17.60 -2.34
CA GLU A 39 -0.21 -17.64 -3.80
C GLU A 39 -1.62 -17.36 -4.30
N VAL A 40 -1.77 -16.32 -5.12
CA VAL A 40 -3.04 -16.04 -5.80
C VAL A 40 -3.24 -17.08 -6.91
N SER A 41 -3.99 -18.13 -6.59
CA SER A 41 -4.34 -19.19 -7.53
C SER A 41 -5.23 -18.69 -8.67
N ILE A 42 -5.00 -19.19 -9.89
CA ILE A 42 -5.77 -18.85 -11.10
C ILE A 42 -7.23 -19.34 -11.06
N TYR A 43 -7.57 -20.19 -10.09
CA TYR A 43 -8.89 -20.83 -10.00
C TYR A 43 -9.92 -20.00 -9.21
N TYR A 44 -9.51 -18.88 -8.61
CA TYR A 44 -10.38 -18.01 -7.81
C TYR A 44 -10.43 -16.58 -8.34
N ASP A 45 -11.43 -15.82 -7.88
CA ASP A 45 -11.55 -14.38 -8.18
C ASP A 45 -10.30 -13.64 -7.64
N PRO A 46 -9.59 -12.83 -8.46
CA PRO A 46 -8.41 -12.08 -8.04
C PRO A 46 -8.67 -10.95 -7.01
N MET A 47 -9.83 -10.94 -6.34
CA MET A 47 -10.16 -9.96 -5.31
C MET A 47 -9.31 -10.17 -4.04
N ILE A 48 -8.29 -9.32 -3.87
CA ILE A 48 -7.35 -9.38 -2.73
C ILE A 48 -7.97 -8.83 -1.43
N ALA A 49 -8.66 -7.68 -1.51
CA ALA A 49 -9.27 -7.02 -0.35
C ALA A 49 -10.34 -6.00 -0.78
N LYS A 50 -11.21 -5.61 0.16
CA LYS A 50 -12.17 -4.52 0.01
C LYS A 50 -11.83 -3.38 0.98
N LEU A 51 -11.50 -2.20 0.46
CA LEU A 51 -11.26 -1.01 1.27
C LEU A 51 -12.54 -0.17 1.40
N VAL A 52 -13.00 0.04 2.63
CA VAL A 52 -14.15 0.91 2.94
C VAL A 52 -13.73 1.98 3.93
N VAL A 53 -14.07 3.24 3.65
CA VAL A 53 -13.81 4.39 4.52
C VAL A 53 -15.08 5.16 4.82
N TRP A 54 -15.13 5.77 6.01
CA TRP A 54 -16.22 6.64 6.45
C TRP A 54 -15.65 7.94 7.03
N ALA A 55 -16.37 9.04 6.79
CA ALA A 55 -16.16 10.36 7.35
C ALA A 55 -17.49 11.16 7.35
N GLU A 56 -17.49 12.33 7.99
CA GLU A 56 -18.67 13.20 8.11
C GLU A 56 -19.11 13.81 6.76
N ASP A 57 -18.14 14.17 5.93
CA ASP A 57 -18.33 14.75 4.61
C ASP A 57 -17.66 13.91 3.51
N ARG A 58 -18.22 13.97 2.30
CA ARG A 58 -17.70 13.26 1.13
C ARG A 58 -16.25 13.63 0.81
N PRO A 59 -15.84 14.91 0.83
CA PRO A 59 -14.44 15.28 0.66
C PRO A 59 -13.51 14.66 1.70
N ALA A 60 -13.89 14.62 2.99
CA ALA A 60 -13.08 13.93 4.00
C ALA A 60 -13.00 12.42 3.77
N ALA A 61 -14.09 11.79 3.36
CA ALA A 61 -14.09 10.36 3.03
C ALA A 61 -13.12 10.09 1.86
N LEU A 62 -13.14 10.92 0.80
CA LEU A 62 -12.20 10.79 -0.32
C LEU A 62 -10.75 11.08 0.07
N ARG A 63 -10.50 12.04 0.96
CA ARG A 63 -9.15 12.28 1.51
C ARG A 63 -8.65 11.05 2.29
N LYS A 64 -9.51 10.46 3.13
CA LYS A 64 -9.20 9.25 3.89
C LYS A 64 -8.99 8.04 2.98
N LEU A 65 -9.80 7.88 1.94
CA LEU A 65 -9.65 6.84 0.93
C LEU A 65 -8.29 6.92 0.25
N ARG A 66 -7.92 8.10 -0.24
CA ARG A 66 -6.61 8.36 -0.86
C ARG A 66 -5.45 8.07 0.07
N TYR A 67 -5.55 8.53 1.32
CA TYR A 67 -4.54 8.24 2.33
C TYR A 67 -4.39 6.73 2.55
N CYS A 68 -5.49 6.00 2.73
CA CYS A 68 -5.45 4.55 2.89
C CYS A 68 -4.85 3.85 1.68
N LEU A 69 -5.26 4.20 0.45
CA LEU A 69 -4.72 3.65 -0.78
C LEU A 69 -3.21 3.89 -0.92
N GLN A 70 -2.70 5.05 -0.52
CA GLN A 70 -1.26 5.35 -0.53
C GLN A 70 -0.45 4.51 0.46
N GLN A 71 -1.07 3.97 1.51
CA GLN A 71 -0.41 3.07 2.46
C GLN A 71 -0.37 1.62 1.97
N TYR A 72 -1.12 1.25 0.92
CA TYR A 72 -1.03 -0.08 0.34
C TYR A 72 0.26 -0.21 -0.46
N ASN A 73 1.17 -1.03 0.06
CA ASN A 73 2.38 -1.43 -0.66
C ASN A 73 2.28 -2.92 -1.02
N ILE A 74 1.80 -3.21 -2.23
CA ILE A 74 1.69 -4.57 -2.75
C ILE A 74 2.84 -4.81 -3.73
N VAL A 75 3.72 -5.75 -3.40
CA VAL A 75 4.88 -6.11 -4.21
C VAL A 75 4.62 -7.45 -4.89
N GLY A 76 4.90 -7.56 -6.19
CA GLY A 76 4.87 -8.82 -6.93
C GLY A 76 3.57 -9.12 -7.71
N LEU A 77 2.51 -8.34 -7.53
CA LEU A 77 1.30 -8.40 -8.36
C LEU A 77 1.02 -7.06 -9.05
N SER A 78 0.49 -7.13 -10.28
CA SER A 78 -0.13 -5.96 -10.92
C SER A 78 -1.45 -5.68 -10.20
N THR A 79 -1.59 -4.49 -9.61
CA THR A 79 -2.78 -4.12 -8.83
C THR A 79 -3.51 -2.93 -9.44
N ASN A 80 -4.79 -2.76 -9.08
CA ASN A 80 -5.62 -1.64 -9.51
C ASN A 80 -5.54 -0.43 -8.56
N VAL A 81 -4.55 -0.38 -7.65
CA VAL A 81 -4.44 0.68 -6.63
C VAL A 81 -4.24 2.05 -7.28
N ASP A 82 -3.36 2.16 -8.26
CA ASP A 82 -3.12 3.43 -8.99
C ASP A 82 -4.38 3.92 -9.71
N PHE A 83 -5.14 2.99 -10.30
CA PHE A 83 -6.44 3.29 -10.90
C PHE A 83 -7.44 3.84 -9.87
N LEU A 84 -7.55 3.19 -8.70
CA LEU A 84 -8.44 3.64 -7.62
C LEU A 84 -8.01 5.01 -7.06
N LEU A 85 -6.70 5.27 -7.00
CA LEU A 85 -6.14 6.55 -6.61
C LEU A 85 -6.57 7.65 -7.60
N ASN A 86 -6.35 7.42 -8.90
CA ASN A 86 -6.75 8.35 -9.96
C ASN A 86 -8.26 8.58 -9.97
N LEU A 87 -9.06 7.52 -9.84
CA LEU A 87 -10.52 7.61 -9.76
C LEU A 87 -10.96 8.46 -8.58
N SER A 88 -10.40 8.22 -7.39
CA SER A 88 -10.75 8.96 -6.16
C SER A 88 -10.33 10.43 -6.19
N ALA A 89 -9.39 10.80 -7.09
CA ALA A 89 -8.90 12.16 -7.29
C ALA A 89 -9.54 12.86 -8.50
N HIS A 90 -10.37 12.17 -9.29
CA HIS A 90 -10.98 12.74 -10.50
C HIS A 90 -12.06 13.79 -10.13
N PRO A 91 -12.08 14.98 -10.75
CA PRO A 91 -13.02 16.06 -10.40
C PRO A 91 -14.49 15.64 -10.48
N GLU A 92 -14.90 14.97 -11.56
CA GLU A 92 -16.28 14.46 -11.71
C GLU A 92 -16.63 13.41 -10.65
N PHE A 93 -15.64 12.60 -10.24
CA PHE A 93 -15.82 11.65 -9.16
C PHE A 93 -15.96 12.40 -7.84
N GLU A 94 -15.24 13.49 -7.58
CA GLU A 94 -15.37 14.34 -6.39
C GLU A 94 -16.69 15.14 -6.37
N ALA A 95 -17.23 15.50 -7.53
CA ALA A 95 -18.55 16.12 -7.67
C ALA A 95 -19.70 15.11 -7.50
N GLY A 96 -19.43 13.81 -7.64
CA GLY A 96 -20.45 12.76 -7.58
C GLY A 96 -21.22 12.57 -8.89
N ASN A 97 -20.74 13.16 -9.99
CA ASN A 97 -21.31 12.98 -11.33
C ASN A 97 -20.80 11.66 -11.93
N VAL A 98 -21.28 10.54 -11.37
CA VAL A 98 -20.87 9.20 -11.79
C VAL A 98 -22.03 8.44 -12.42
N HIS A 99 -21.74 7.76 -13.52
CA HIS A 99 -22.70 6.93 -14.25
C HIS A 99 -22.01 5.66 -14.78
N THR A 100 -22.78 4.72 -15.31
CA THR A 100 -22.27 3.41 -15.77
C THR A 100 -21.19 3.52 -16.86
N ASN A 101 -21.20 4.58 -17.66
CA ASN A 101 -20.21 4.82 -18.72
C ASN A 101 -19.02 5.69 -18.27
N PHE A 102 -18.83 5.92 -16.97
CA PHE A 102 -17.80 6.85 -16.47
C PHE A 102 -16.38 6.39 -16.82
N ILE A 103 -16.09 5.12 -16.57
CA ILE A 103 -14.74 4.56 -16.78
C ILE A 103 -14.35 4.58 -18.27
N PRO A 104 -15.20 4.15 -19.22
CA PRO A 104 -14.90 4.29 -20.65
C PRO A 104 -14.67 5.74 -21.10
N GLN A 105 -15.43 6.69 -20.57
CA GLN A 105 -15.33 8.11 -20.96
C GLN A 105 -14.04 8.76 -20.48
N HIS A 106 -13.62 8.46 -19.24
CA HIS A 106 -12.42 9.03 -18.63
C HIS A 106 -11.21 8.08 -18.66
N HIS A 107 -11.21 7.10 -19.57
CA HIS A 107 -10.20 6.04 -19.61
C HIS A 107 -8.77 6.59 -19.67
N SER A 108 -8.51 7.60 -20.51
CA SER A 108 -7.19 8.21 -20.65
C SER A 108 -6.68 8.89 -19.38
N GLU A 109 -7.58 9.43 -18.57
CA GLU A 109 -7.26 10.11 -17.32
C GLU A 109 -7.08 9.11 -16.17
N LEU A 110 -7.86 8.02 -16.17
CA LEU A 110 -7.80 6.96 -15.16
C LEU A 110 -6.60 6.02 -15.37
N PHE A 111 -6.18 5.82 -16.62
CA PHE A 111 -5.04 4.98 -17.02
C PHE A 111 -3.97 5.80 -17.75
N PRO A 112 -3.31 6.76 -17.06
CA PRO A 112 -2.24 7.53 -17.68
C PRO A 112 -1.06 6.62 -18.04
N PRO A 113 -0.34 6.90 -19.13
CA PRO A 113 0.88 6.17 -19.46
C PRO A 113 1.90 6.36 -18.33
N LYS A 114 2.51 5.26 -17.90
CA LYS A 114 3.56 5.30 -16.87
C LYS A 114 4.73 6.15 -17.40
N PRO A 115 5.19 7.18 -16.67
CA PRO A 115 6.34 7.96 -17.10
C PRO A 115 7.59 7.08 -17.08
N SER A 116 8.50 7.30 -18.05
CA SER A 116 9.78 6.61 -18.05
C SER A 116 10.63 7.11 -16.88
N ILE A 117 11.20 6.17 -16.11
CA ILE A 117 12.05 6.51 -14.98
C ILE A 117 13.42 6.97 -15.51
N SER A 118 13.84 8.17 -15.11
CA SER A 118 15.15 8.69 -15.49
C SER A 118 16.27 7.87 -14.84
N LYS A 119 17.42 7.74 -15.54
CA LYS A 119 18.61 7.09 -14.97
C LYS A 119 19.07 7.74 -13.66
N VAL A 120 18.88 9.06 -13.51
CA VAL A 120 19.20 9.79 -12.29
C VAL A 120 18.35 9.31 -11.12
N THR A 121 17.05 9.11 -11.33
CA THR A 121 16.12 8.58 -10.32
C THR A 121 16.51 7.18 -9.89
N LEU A 122 16.93 6.31 -10.82
CA LEU A 122 17.44 4.97 -10.49
C LEU A 122 18.72 5.04 -9.64
N CYS A 123 19.66 5.91 -10.00
CA CYS A 123 20.87 6.12 -9.20
C CYS A 123 20.55 6.65 -7.79
N GLN A 124 19.60 7.59 -7.67
CA GLN A 124 19.14 8.12 -6.39
C GLN A 124 18.47 7.04 -5.54
N ALA A 125 17.64 6.18 -6.14
CA ALA A 125 17.01 5.05 -5.46
C ALA A 125 18.07 4.05 -4.96
N ALA A 126 19.05 3.69 -5.79
CA ALA A 126 20.16 2.82 -5.40
C ALA A 126 20.96 3.41 -4.22
N LEU A 127 21.29 4.71 -4.29
CA LEU A 127 21.95 5.41 -3.19
C LEU A 127 21.10 5.41 -1.91
N GLY A 128 19.80 5.65 -2.03
CA GLY A 128 18.86 5.61 -0.92
C GLY A 128 18.82 4.24 -0.23
N LEU A 129 18.86 3.14 -0.99
CA LEU A 129 18.95 1.79 -0.43
C LEU A 129 20.25 1.58 0.35
N ILE A 130 21.38 2.00 -0.20
CA ILE A 130 22.69 1.91 0.47
C ILE A 130 22.70 2.74 1.76
N LEU A 131 22.15 3.95 1.74
CA LEU A 131 22.05 4.81 2.92
C LEU A 131 21.10 4.22 3.97
N LYS A 132 20.00 3.59 3.57
CA LYS A 132 19.09 2.89 4.48
C LYS A 132 19.78 1.73 5.18
N GLU A 133 20.54 0.91 4.45
CA GLU A 133 21.35 -0.16 5.04
C GLU A 133 22.38 0.39 6.05
N LYS A 134 23.04 1.50 5.68
CA LYS A 134 23.98 2.18 6.58
C LYS A 134 23.31 2.63 7.86
N LEU A 135 22.13 3.24 7.80
CA LEU A 135 21.37 3.66 8.99
C LEU A 135 21.04 2.47 9.90
N VAL A 136 20.53 1.37 9.35
CA VAL A 136 20.25 0.14 10.10
C VAL A 136 21.51 -0.41 10.79
N THR A 137 22.64 -0.32 10.10
CA THR A 137 23.94 -0.73 10.64
C THR A 137 24.42 0.19 11.75
N ASP A 138 24.26 1.49 11.59
CA ASP A 138 24.64 2.48 12.60
C ASP A 138 23.77 2.34 13.86
N THR A 139 22.46 2.06 13.71
CA THR A 139 21.60 1.74 14.85
C THR A 139 22.04 0.48 15.57
N PHE A 140 22.43 -0.57 14.84
CA PHE A 140 22.98 -1.79 15.44
C PHE A 140 24.28 -1.52 16.20
N ARG A 141 25.18 -0.69 15.63
CA ARG A 141 26.43 -0.28 16.30
C ARG A 141 26.17 0.47 17.61
N LEU A 142 25.15 1.33 17.67
CA LEU A 142 24.83 2.08 18.89
C LEU A 142 24.26 1.18 20.00
N GLN A 143 23.63 0.06 19.63
CA GLN A 143 23.05 -0.90 20.57
C GLN A 143 24.05 -1.94 21.10
N THR A 144 25.21 -2.10 20.47
CA THR A 144 26.25 -3.01 20.96
C THR A 144 27.08 -2.39 22.09
N GLU A 145 27.59 -3.24 22.97
CA GLU A 145 28.48 -2.85 24.06
C GLU A 145 29.85 -2.35 23.53
N ASP A 146 30.33 -2.92 22.41
CA ASP A 146 31.57 -2.50 21.74
C ASP A 146 31.29 -1.51 20.61
N LYS A 147 31.16 -0.23 20.98
CA LYS A 147 30.87 0.88 20.06
C LYS A 147 31.95 1.11 18.99
N PHE A 148 33.18 0.68 19.24
CA PHE A 148 34.31 0.91 18.34
C PHE A 148 34.70 -0.34 17.54
N SER A 149 33.91 -1.41 17.64
CA SER A 149 34.19 -2.66 16.95
C SER A 149 34.30 -2.44 15.43
N PRO A 150 35.40 -2.83 14.79
CA PRO A 150 35.52 -2.79 13.33
C PRO A 150 34.57 -3.79 12.65
N PHE A 151 34.04 -4.77 13.40
CA PHE A 151 33.10 -5.79 12.92
C PHE A 151 31.63 -5.38 13.07
N ALA A 152 31.32 -4.31 13.80
CA ALA A 152 29.95 -3.78 13.94
C ALA A 152 29.47 -2.99 12.70
N SER A 153 30.29 -2.91 11.64
CA SER A 153 29.95 -2.25 10.38
C SER A 153 29.67 -3.26 9.27
N SER A 154 28.49 -3.19 8.65
CA SER A 154 28.12 -3.95 7.44
C SER A 154 28.76 -3.42 6.15
N SER A 155 29.78 -2.56 6.25
CA SER A 155 30.40 -1.87 5.11
C SER A 155 31.13 -2.78 4.11
N GLY A 156 31.06 -4.10 4.28
CA GLY A 156 31.59 -5.08 3.33
C GLY A 156 33.10 -5.06 3.20
N ARG A 157 33.84 -4.56 4.20
CA ARG A 157 35.30 -4.42 4.13
C ARG A 157 35.96 -5.77 3.84
N ARG A 158 36.89 -5.79 2.88
CA ARG A 158 37.71 -6.94 2.50
C ARG A 158 39.17 -6.50 2.47
N ILE A 159 40.08 -7.40 2.85
CA ILE A 159 41.52 -7.16 2.76
C ILE A 159 41.95 -7.56 1.35
N ASN A 160 42.70 -6.70 0.66
CA ASN A 160 43.30 -6.92 -0.67
C ASN A 160 42.34 -7.08 -1.87
N ILE A 161 41.03 -6.97 -1.68
CA ILE A 161 40.03 -7.10 -2.77
C ILE A 161 38.98 -6.00 -2.62
N PRO A 162 38.58 -5.31 -3.71
CA PRO A 162 37.45 -4.39 -3.66
C PRO A 162 36.15 -5.15 -3.41
N TYR A 163 35.30 -4.61 -2.53
CA TYR A 163 33.96 -5.12 -2.36
C TYR A 163 33.04 -4.56 -3.44
N VAL A 164 32.56 -5.43 -4.33
CA VAL A 164 31.63 -5.08 -5.40
C VAL A 164 30.29 -5.74 -5.10
N ARG A 165 29.22 -4.94 -5.12
CA ARG A 165 27.84 -5.43 -5.10
C ARG A 165 27.12 -4.97 -6.36
N ASN A 166 26.40 -5.90 -6.97
CA ASN A 166 25.49 -5.61 -8.08
C ASN A 166 24.08 -5.48 -7.52
N MET A 167 23.44 -4.33 -7.78
CA MET A 167 22.04 -4.10 -7.46
C MET A 167 21.28 -3.92 -8.77
N ILE A 168 20.23 -4.72 -8.96
CA ILE A 168 19.36 -4.65 -10.13
C ILE A 168 18.07 -3.98 -9.68
N LEU A 169 17.80 -2.80 -10.23
CA LEU A 169 16.53 -2.11 -10.04
C LEU A 169 15.68 -2.38 -11.28
N LEU A 170 14.58 -3.12 -11.07
CA LEU A 170 13.64 -3.44 -12.13
C LEU A 170 12.52 -2.42 -12.14
N ASP A 171 12.26 -1.84 -13.31
CA ASP A 171 11.08 -1.02 -13.56
C ASP A 171 10.14 -1.79 -14.50
N ASN A 172 9.28 -2.64 -13.93
CA ASN A 172 8.20 -3.37 -14.62
C ASN A 172 8.56 -4.05 -15.97
N GLU A 173 9.81 -4.45 -16.17
CA GLU A 173 10.13 -5.45 -17.18
C GLU A 173 9.46 -6.76 -16.74
N LYS A 174 8.43 -7.20 -17.48
CA LYS A 174 7.94 -8.57 -17.36
C LYS A 174 9.16 -9.47 -17.55
N SER A 175 9.55 -10.22 -16.53
CA SER A 175 10.45 -11.35 -16.72
C SER A 175 9.80 -12.21 -17.81
N LYS A 176 10.46 -12.28 -18.97
CA LYS A 176 10.17 -13.31 -19.96
C LYS A 176 10.53 -14.67 -19.40
#